data_AF-A0A960CVA4-F1
#
_entry.id   AF-A0A960CVA4-F1
#
_cell.length_a   1.000
_cell.length_b   1.000
_cell.length_c   1.000
_cell.angle_alpha   90.00
_cell.angle_beta   90.00
_cell.angle_gamma   90.00
#
_symmetry.space_group_name_H-M   'P 1'
#
loop_
_entity.id
_entity.type
_entity.pdbx_description
1 polymer ?
#
loop_
_entity_poly.entity_id
_entity_poly.type
_entity_poly.pdbx_seq_one_letter_code
_entity_poly.pdbx_strand_id
1 'polypeptide(L)'
;MNGVDPERQPADMVAVANMRETLSAVIWDNTTGSIVHACTGIVHQENVGWLSKLLATAAILQNTAAHSAAHALADVVGGSPAASNHPQHGERPDADEMLSVPEQVIADAGQRGSGFAGDLCAGLDALLHQYQLLGFSDAEGLTCEVPFTGFVPVAARVGLALPNGRPETSLLQIFADVEHPEFGHGALVTLRPAETYEPDQVPAVANQLNLAELNGNARSNLVGAWCPDPTNSKRNTVAFNAFLPSILAEPAVLENQVIFQAVRSRSYGATGGAFLSAEG
;
A
#
# COMPACT_ATOMS: atom_id res chain seq x y z
N MET A 1 29.15 13.54 -1.27
CA MET A 1 27.68 13.52 -1.20
C MET A 1 27.29 12.05 -1.33
N ASN A 2 26.80 11.45 -0.25
CA ASN A 2 26.45 10.02 -0.20
C ASN A 2 24.97 9.84 -0.54
N GLY A 3 24.55 10.40 -1.67
CA GLY A 3 23.18 10.25 -2.17
C GLY A 3 23.07 8.99 -3.03
N VAL A 4 21.86 8.50 -3.18
CA VAL A 4 21.51 7.46 -4.15
C VAL A 4 21.86 7.93 -5.57
N ASP A 5 22.48 7.07 -6.38
CA ASP A 5 22.85 7.36 -7.76
C ASP A 5 21.61 7.32 -8.69
N PRO A 6 21.12 8.45 -9.23
CA PRO A 6 19.92 8.47 -10.06
C PRO A 6 20.08 7.70 -11.38
N GLU A 7 21.31 7.56 -11.88
CA GLU A 7 21.60 6.83 -13.12
C GLU A 7 21.38 5.31 -12.96
N ARG A 8 21.27 4.82 -11.72
CA ARG A 8 20.96 3.43 -11.41
C ARG A 8 19.47 3.13 -11.29
N GLN A 9 18.61 4.04 -11.76
CA GLN A 9 17.15 3.86 -11.82
C GLN A 9 16.54 3.40 -10.47
N PRO A 10 16.77 4.13 -9.37
CA PRO A 10 16.27 3.75 -8.04
C PRO A 10 14.75 3.56 -7.99
N ALA A 11 13.99 4.27 -8.83
CA ALA A 11 12.54 4.09 -8.99
C ALA A 11 12.16 2.63 -9.34
N ASP A 12 12.91 1.98 -10.22
CA ASP A 12 12.65 0.60 -10.63
C ASP A 12 12.83 -0.37 -9.48
N MET A 13 13.83 -0.11 -8.63
CA MET A 13 14.14 -0.93 -7.47
C MET A 13 13.11 -0.79 -6.37
N VAL A 14 12.75 0.45 -6.01
CA VAL A 14 11.73 0.68 -4.98
C VAL A 14 10.34 0.22 -5.45
N ALA A 15 10.04 0.33 -6.75
CA ALA A 15 8.80 -0.18 -7.32
C ALA A 15 8.65 -1.70 -7.15
N VAL A 16 9.72 -2.47 -7.37
CA VAL A 16 9.73 -3.93 -7.14
C VAL A 16 9.65 -4.26 -5.65
N ALA A 17 10.36 -3.52 -4.79
CA ALA A 17 10.29 -3.70 -3.34
C ALA A 17 8.85 -3.49 -2.82
N ASN A 18 8.19 -2.44 -3.30
CA ASN A 18 6.82 -2.08 -2.95
C ASN A 18 5.76 -3.15 -3.31
N MET A 19 6.07 -4.08 -4.21
CA MET A 19 5.16 -5.22 -4.48
C MET A 19 5.04 -6.19 -3.30
N ARG A 20 5.97 -6.12 -2.34
CA ARG A 20 6.05 -6.99 -1.15
C ARG A 20 5.93 -6.22 0.16
N GLU A 21 5.76 -4.91 0.09
CA GLU A 21 5.57 -4.11 1.30
C GLU A 21 4.19 -4.39 1.91
N THR A 22 4.11 -4.28 3.23
CA THR A 22 2.92 -4.64 4.00
C THR A 22 2.10 -3.42 4.39
N LEU A 23 2.64 -2.60 5.30
CA LEU A 23 1.99 -1.42 5.88
C LEU A 23 2.80 -0.14 5.66
N SER A 24 3.68 -0.15 4.67
CA SER A 24 4.60 0.93 4.33
C SER A 24 4.85 1.02 2.83
N ALA A 25 5.51 2.09 2.42
CA ALA A 25 6.13 2.20 1.11
C ALA A 25 7.63 2.50 1.25
N VAL A 26 8.42 1.92 0.36
CA VAL A 26 9.80 2.29 0.05
C VAL A 26 9.75 3.37 -1.04
N ILE A 27 10.30 4.54 -0.75
CA ILE A 27 10.12 5.72 -1.59
C ILE A 27 11.49 6.31 -1.89
N TRP A 28 11.79 6.48 -3.17
CA TRP A 28 12.92 7.27 -3.60
C TRP A 28 12.51 8.74 -3.72
N ASP A 29 13.19 9.62 -2.99
CA ASP A 29 13.07 11.06 -3.11
C ASP A 29 14.33 11.63 -3.78
N ASN A 30 14.18 12.04 -5.04
CA ASN A 30 15.25 12.64 -5.82
C ASN A 30 15.70 14.00 -5.26
N THR A 31 14.83 14.74 -4.56
CA THR A 31 15.15 16.06 -3.99
C THR A 31 16.20 15.93 -2.89
N THR A 32 16.06 14.90 -2.05
CA THR A 32 16.99 14.61 -0.97
C THR A 32 18.07 13.59 -1.35
N GLY A 33 17.92 12.92 -2.50
CA GLY A 33 18.81 11.85 -2.94
C GLY A 33 18.76 10.63 -2.00
N SER A 34 17.59 10.35 -1.42
CA SER A 34 17.41 9.34 -0.38
C SER A 34 16.33 8.32 -0.71
N ILE A 35 16.41 7.14 -0.09
CA ILE A 35 15.34 6.15 -0.06
C ILE A 35 14.85 6.04 1.38
N VAL A 36 13.54 6.14 1.58
CA VAL A 36 12.91 6.08 2.90
C VAL A 36 11.84 4.98 2.94
N HIS A 37 11.72 4.28 4.06
CA HIS A 37 10.51 3.55 4.40
C HIS A 37 9.59 4.50 5.15
N ALA A 38 8.32 4.58 4.73
CA ALA A 38 7.36 5.45 5.37
C ALA A 38 5.94 4.86 5.40
N CYS A 39 5.20 5.25 6.43
CA CYS A 39 3.75 5.19 6.46
C CYS A 39 3.19 6.50 6.98
N THR A 40 1.95 6.85 6.61
CA THR A 40 1.25 8.02 7.13
C THR A 40 -0.14 7.64 7.63
N GLY A 41 -0.62 8.38 8.63
CA GLY A 41 -1.97 8.19 9.18
C GLY A 41 -2.60 9.53 9.54
N ILE A 42 -3.83 9.74 9.09
CA ILE A 42 -4.67 10.88 9.45
C ILE A 42 -5.39 10.53 10.76
N VAL A 43 -4.93 11.10 11.86
CA VAL A 43 -5.46 10.81 13.20
C VAL A 43 -6.56 11.79 13.59
N HIS A 44 -7.70 11.26 14.03
CA HIS A 44 -8.78 12.00 14.70
C HIS A 44 -9.22 11.24 15.96
N GLN A 45 -9.98 11.91 16.85
CA GLN A 45 -10.37 11.33 18.14
C GLN A 45 -11.10 9.98 18.00
N GLU A 46 -11.86 9.81 16.92
CA GLU A 46 -12.67 8.61 16.70
C GLU A 46 -11.89 7.44 16.06
N ASN A 47 -10.67 7.66 15.53
CA ASN A 47 -9.87 6.59 14.92
C ASN A 47 -8.57 6.25 15.66
N VAL A 48 -8.18 7.05 16.66
CA VAL A 48 -6.89 6.90 17.35
C VAL A 48 -6.69 5.51 17.95
N GLY A 49 -7.77 4.88 18.45
CA GLY A 49 -7.71 3.55 19.06
C GLY A 49 -7.12 2.50 18.11
N TRP A 50 -7.84 2.19 17.02
CA TRP A 50 -7.42 1.17 16.07
C TRP A 50 -6.23 1.62 15.20
N LEU A 51 -6.15 2.91 14.83
CA LEU A 51 -5.08 3.42 13.98
C LEU A 51 -3.72 3.40 14.69
N SER A 52 -3.69 3.59 16.02
CA SER A 52 -2.45 3.49 16.79
C SER A 52 -1.82 2.09 16.72
N LYS A 53 -2.64 1.03 16.83
CA LYS A 53 -2.19 -0.36 16.69
C LYS A 53 -1.63 -0.63 15.30
N LEU A 54 -2.31 -0.13 14.26
CA LEU A 54 -1.86 -0.29 12.88
C LEU A 54 -0.52 0.44 12.65
N LEU A 55 -0.41 1.71 13.06
CA LEU A 55 0.82 2.50 12.90
C LEU A 55 1.98 1.95 13.74
N ALA A 56 1.72 1.45 14.95
CA ALA A 56 2.74 0.79 15.77
C ALA A 56 3.26 -0.49 15.09
N THR A 57 2.36 -1.30 14.52
CA THR A 57 2.74 -2.50 13.76
C THR A 57 3.54 -2.12 12.51
N ALA A 58 3.11 -1.09 11.78
CA ALA A 58 3.84 -0.56 10.63
C ALA A 58 5.25 -0.09 11.01
N ALA A 59 5.40 0.64 12.13
CA ALA A 59 6.70 1.12 12.59
C ALA A 59 7.67 -0.03 12.95
N ILE A 60 7.17 -1.10 13.59
CA ILE A 60 7.97 -2.30 13.90
C ILE A 60 8.44 -2.98 12.61
N LEU A 61 7.53 -3.16 11.64
CA LEU A 61 7.83 -3.78 10.35
C LEU A 61 8.83 -2.94 9.55
N GLN A 62 8.64 -1.61 9.49
CA GLN A 62 9.55 -0.68 8.81
C GLN A 62 10.96 -0.71 9.41
N ASN A 63 11.07 -0.72 10.75
CA ASN A 63 12.37 -0.76 11.40
C ASN A 63 13.13 -2.06 11.06
N THR A 64 12.41 -3.19 11.03
CA THR A 64 12.99 -4.49 10.69
C THR A 64 13.36 -4.59 9.21
N ALA A 65 12.50 -4.09 8.32
CA ALA A 65 12.75 -4.03 6.88
C ALA A 65 13.96 -3.14 6.56
N ALA A 66 14.03 -1.95 7.16
CA ALA A 66 15.16 -1.04 7.00
C ALA A 66 16.47 -1.69 7.45
N HIS A 67 16.51 -2.37 8.60
CA HIS A 67 17.72 -3.03 9.07
C HIS A 67 18.16 -4.18 8.15
N SER A 68 17.20 -4.97 7.67
CA SER A 68 17.47 -6.15 6.85
C SER A 68 17.86 -5.81 5.41
N ALA A 69 17.28 -4.74 4.85
CA ALA A 69 17.42 -4.41 3.43
C ALA A 69 18.39 -3.27 3.14
N ALA A 70 18.77 -2.43 4.12
CA ALA A 70 19.51 -1.18 3.87
C ALA A 70 20.84 -1.39 3.12
N HIS A 71 21.65 -2.38 3.50
CA HIS A 71 22.94 -2.63 2.86
C HIS A 71 22.76 -3.14 1.43
N ALA A 72 21.86 -4.11 1.23
CA ALA A 72 21.57 -4.65 -0.09
C ALA A 72 21.01 -3.58 -1.04
N LEU A 73 20.09 -2.73 -0.56
CA LEU A 73 19.60 -1.60 -1.34
C LEU A 73 20.73 -0.63 -1.68
N ALA A 74 21.56 -0.24 -0.69
CA ALA A 74 22.65 0.70 -0.89
C ALA A 74 23.64 0.23 -1.98
N ASP A 75 24.02 -1.05 -1.97
CA ASP A 75 24.92 -1.63 -2.97
C ASP A 75 24.34 -1.55 -4.39
N VAL A 76 23.04 -1.85 -4.53
CA VAL A 76 22.33 -1.80 -5.81
C VAL A 76 22.26 -0.37 -6.34
N VAL A 77 21.83 0.59 -5.50
CA VAL A 77 21.56 1.97 -5.93
C VAL A 77 22.78 2.90 -5.81
N GLY A 78 23.96 2.36 -5.49
CA GLY A 78 25.21 3.13 -5.35
C GLY A 78 25.21 4.11 -4.18
N GLY A 79 24.35 3.87 -3.18
CA GLY A 79 24.18 4.73 -2.02
C GLY A 79 24.97 4.24 -0.81
N SER A 80 24.57 4.71 0.38
CA SER A 80 25.06 4.21 1.66
C SER A 80 23.92 4.16 2.67
N PRO A 81 23.87 3.16 3.55
CA PRO A 81 22.86 3.11 4.61
C PRO A 81 22.86 4.39 5.44
N ALA A 82 21.69 4.95 5.69
CA ALA A 82 21.54 6.05 6.62
C ALA A 82 21.78 5.53 8.04
N ALA A 83 22.76 6.10 8.73
CA ALA A 83 23.08 5.78 10.12
C ALA A 83 22.98 7.05 10.97
N SER A 84 22.37 6.93 12.15
CA SER A 84 22.34 7.99 13.14
C SER A 84 22.48 7.38 14.53
N ASN A 85 23.28 8.02 15.38
CA ASN A 85 23.49 7.58 16.75
C ASN A 85 22.49 8.29 17.66
N HIS A 86 22.01 7.61 18.72
CA HIS A 86 21.10 8.25 19.66
C HIS A 86 21.79 9.48 20.26
N PRO A 87 21.16 10.68 20.22
CA PRO A 87 21.84 11.93 20.53
C PRO A 87 22.42 11.99 21.95
N GLN A 88 21.88 11.19 22.88
CA GLN A 88 22.33 11.11 24.27
C GLN A 88 23.01 9.79 24.65
N HIS A 89 22.79 8.70 23.90
CA HIS A 89 23.18 7.35 24.33
C HIS A 89 24.11 6.62 23.35
N GLY A 90 24.38 7.22 22.18
CA GLY A 90 25.26 6.60 21.19
C GLY A 90 24.64 5.37 20.52
N GLU A 91 25.51 4.46 20.08
CA GLU A 91 25.12 3.16 19.52
C GLU A 91 24.79 2.17 20.62
N ARG A 92 23.79 1.32 20.38
CA ARG A 92 23.47 0.23 21.30
C ARG A 92 24.46 -0.92 21.10
N PRO A 93 24.92 -1.58 22.19
CA PRO A 93 25.80 -2.73 22.08
C PRO A 93 25.08 -3.94 21.48
N ASP A 94 23.79 -4.10 21.77
CA ASP A 94 22.95 -5.19 21.30
C ASP A 94 21.78 -4.67 20.46
N ALA A 95 21.33 -5.48 19.51
CA ALA A 95 20.16 -5.22 18.70
C ALA A 95 18.89 -5.10 19.57
N ASP A 96 17.95 -4.23 19.18
CA ASP A 96 16.68 -4.06 19.91
C ASP A 96 15.80 -5.31 19.76
N GLU A 97 15.22 -5.80 20.86
CA GLU A 97 14.28 -6.94 20.86
C GLU A 97 13.07 -6.72 19.93
N MET A 98 12.70 -5.47 19.67
CA MET A 98 11.66 -5.11 18.70
C MET A 98 11.93 -5.65 17.29
N LEU A 99 13.20 -5.87 16.92
CA LEU A 99 13.58 -6.47 15.64
C LEU A 99 13.20 -7.95 15.53
N SER A 100 12.92 -8.62 16.65
CA SER A 100 12.46 -10.02 16.67
C SER A 100 10.93 -10.16 16.65
N VAL A 101 10.18 -9.06 16.85
CA VAL A 101 8.70 -9.08 16.89
C VAL A 101 8.06 -9.59 15.60
N PRO A 102 8.54 -9.23 14.38
CA PRO A 102 7.92 -9.74 13.15
C PRO A 102 7.93 -11.27 13.05
N GLU A 103 9.04 -11.90 13.44
CA GLU A 103 9.16 -13.36 13.42
C GLU A 103 8.38 -14.01 14.58
N GLN A 104 8.57 -13.53 15.81
CA GLN A 104 8.04 -14.19 17.01
C GLN A 104 6.55 -13.91 17.30
N VAL A 105 5.96 -12.88 16.71
CA VAL A 105 4.59 -12.46 17.01
C VAL A 105 3.73 -12.39 15.76
N ILE A 106 4.22 -11.73 14.71
CA ILE A 106 3.42 -11.48 13.50
C ILE A 106 3.33 -12.76 12.65
N ALA A 107 4.47 -13.38 12.33
CA ALA A 107 4.50 -14.63 11.56
C ALA A 107 3.82 -15.78 12.31
N ASP A 108 4.04 -15.89 13.63
CA ASP A 108 3.35 -16.87 14.48
C ASP A 108 1.83 -16.69 14.48
N ALA A 109 1.34 -15.43 14.46
CA ALA A 109 -0.08 -15.18 14.29
C ALA A 109 -0.57 -15.62 12.90
N GLY A 110 0.22 -15.37 11.85
CA GLY A 110 -0.08 -15.77 10.48
C GLY A 110 -0.10 -17.28 10.22
N GLN A 111 0.44 -18.12 11.12
CA GLN A 111 0.36 -19.59 10.99
C GLN A 111 -1.02 -20.16 11.35
N ARG A 112 -1.90 -19.37 11.97
CA ARG A 112 -3.19 -19.84 12.53
C ARG A 112 -4.39 -19.67 11.59
N GLY A 113 -4.13 -19.39 10.31
CA GLY A 113 -5.16 -18.97 9.34
C GLY A 113 -5.45 -17.48 9.43
N SER A 114 -6.19 -16.94 8.46
CA SER A 114 -6.48 -15.51 8.42
C SER A 114 -7.50 -15.12 9.48
N GLY A 115 -7.12 -14.18 10.35
CA GLY A 115 -8.05 -13.58 11.31
C GLY A 115 -9.16 -12.74 10.65
N PHE A 116 -9.01 -12.41 9.37
CA PHE A 116 -9.96 -11.61 8.59
C PHE A 116 -11.02 -12.46 7.85
N ALA A 117 -10.75 -13.75 7.63
CA ALA A 117 -11.71 -14.64 6.99
C ALA A 117 -12.97 -14.85 7.84
N GLY A 118 -14.05 -15.30 7.21
CA GLY A 118 -15.34 -15.51 7.85
C GLY A 118 -16.14 -14.23 8.02
N ASP A 119 -16.61 -13.96 9.22
CA ASP A 119 -17.59 -12.90 9.48
C ASP A 119 -17.09 -11.48 9.16
N LEU A 120 -15.78 -11.22 9.31
CA LEU A 120 -15.20 -9.90 9.01
C LEU A 120 -15.24 -9.59 7.50
N CYS A 121 -14.88 -10.55 6.63
CA CYS A 121 -15.02 -10.39 5.18
C CYS A 121 -16.49 -10.41 4.74
N ALA A 122 -17.28 -11.38 5.24
CA ALA A 122 -18.68 -11.53 4.84
C ALA A 122 -19.53 -10.31 5.24
N GLY A 123 -19.19 -9.66 6.36
CA GLY A 123 -19.85 -8.46 6.85
C GLY A 123 -19.69 -7.23 5.95
N LEU A 124 -18.74 -7.24 5.01
CA LEU A 124 -18.51 -6.12 4.09
C LEU A 124 -19.69 -5.87 3.13
N ASP A 125 -20.58 -6.84 2.92
CA ASP A 125 -21.78 -6.68 2.11
C ASP A 125 -22.68 -5.54 2.62
N ALA A 126 -22.78 -5.38 3.95
CA ALA A 126 -23.53 -4.28 4.56
C ALA A 126 -22.93 -2.91 4.20
N LEU A 127 -21.60 -2.82 4.15
CA LEU A 127 -20.88 -1.62 3.76
C LEU A 127 -21.10 -1.30 2.28
N LEU A 128 -21.01 -2.31 1.40
CA LEU A 128 -21.26 -2.14 -0.03
C LEU A 128 -22.66 -1.54 -0.28
N HIS A 129 -23.68 -2.07 0.40
CA HIS A 129 -25.04 -1.54 0.34
C HIS A 129 -25.15 -0.12 0.90
N GLN A 130 -24.53 0.16 2.05
CA GLN A 130 -24.55 1.49 2.69
C GLN A 130 -23.95 2.58 1.77
N TYR A 131 -22.86 2.26 1.07
CA TYR A 131 -22.15 3.20 0.20
C TYR A 131 -22.53 3.10 -1.28
N GLN A 132 -23.51 2.25 -1.63
CA GLN A 132 -23.97 2.01 -2.99
C GLN A 132 -22.84 1.61 -3.95
N LEU A 133 -21.91 0.80 -3.45
CA LEU A 133 -20.79 0.27 -4.23
C LEU A 133 -21.23 -1.02 -4.92
N LEU A 134 -20.88 -1.17 -6.20
CA LEU A 134 -21.11 -2.41 -6.92
C LEU A 134 -20.02 -3.41 -6.57
N GLY A 135 -20.37 -4.53 -5.95
CA GLY A 135 -19.41 -5.55 -5.57
C GLY A 135 -20.05 -6.79 -4.98
N PHE A 136 -19.19 -7.67 -4.48
CA PHE A 136 -19.56 -8.88 -3.77
C PHE A 136 -18.53 -9.14 -2.66
N SER A 137 -18.99 -9.72 -1.56
CA SER A 137 -18.13 -10.22 -0.48
C SER A 137 -18.63 -11.55 0.04
N ASP A 138 -17.70 -12.38 0.51
CA ASP A 138 -17.97 -13.65 1.15
C ASP A 138 -16.99 -13.86 2.32
N ALA A 139 -16.86 -15.10 2.80
CA ALA A 139 -15.97 -15.42 3.90
C ALA A 139 -14.47 -15.32 3.53
N GLU A 140 -14.11 -15.28 2.25
CA GLU A 140 -12.72 -15.30 1.78
C GLU A 140 -12.26 -13.92 1.30
N GLY A 141 -13.18 -13.02 0.96
CA GLY A 141 -12.80 -11.69 0.55
C GLY A 141 -13.90 -10.77 0.08
N LEU A 142 -13.48 -9.72 -0.63
CA LEU A 142 -14.34 -8.74 -1.26
C LEU A 142 -13.78 -8.34 -2.62
N THR A 143 -14.66 -8.12 -3.58
CA THR A 143 -14.36 -7.44 -4.84
C THR A 143 -15.43 -6.39 -5.11
N CYS A 144 -15.04 -5.14 -5.27
CA CYS A 144 -15.98 -4.06 -5.62
C CYS A 144 -15.36 -2.99 -6.51
N GLU A 145 -16.22 -2.25 -7.20
CA GLU A 145 -15.84 -1.05 -7.93
C GLU A 145 -16.02 0.18 -7.04
N VAL A 146 -14.97 1.00 -6.94
CA VAL A 146 -15.00 2.28 -6.21
C VAL A 146 -14.90 3.47 -7.19
N PRO A 147 -15.53 4.62 -6.89
CA PRO A 147 -15.50 5.79 -7.78
C PRO A 147 -14.07 6.28 -8.02
N PHE A 148 -13.77 6.62 -9.28
CA PHE A 148 -12.46 7.08 -9.68
C PHE A 148 -12.53 8.47 -10.35
N THR A 149 -12.89 8.54 -11.63
CA THR A 149 -13.20 9.80 -12.34
C THR A 149 -14.70 10.07 -12.41
N GLY A 150 -15.51 9.04 -12.18
CA GLY A 150 -16.96 9.10 -12.14
C GLY A 150 -17.51 8.01 -11.23
N PHE A 151 -18.74 7.59 -11.50
CA PHE A 151 -19.47 6.67 -10.62
C PHE A 151 -20.14 5.53 -11.38
N VAL A 152 -20.03 5.48 -12.72
CA VAL A 152 -20.71 4.44 -13.50
C VAL A 152 -19.84 3.18 -13.54
N PRO A 153 -20.26 2.07 -12.88
CA PRO A 153 -19.48 0.85 -12.87
C PRO A 153 -19.38 0.22 -14.26
N VAL A 154 -18.30 -0.51 -14.52
CA VAL A 154 -18.03 -1.14 -15.83
C VAL A 154 -19.18 -2.06 -16.23
N ALA A 155 -19.69 -2.87 -15.30
CA ALA A 155 -20.81 -3.77 -15.57
C ALA A 155 -22.09 -3.02 -15.97
N ALA A 156 -22.37 -1.87 -15.35
CA ALA A 156 -23.52 -1.03 -15.69
C ALA A 156 -23.36 -0.40 -17.09
N ARG A 157 -22.15 0.03 -17.47
CA ARG A 157 -21.89 0.55 -18.82
C ARG A 157 -22.19 -0.49 -19.89
N VAL A 158 -21.74 -1.72 -19.68
CA VAL A 158 -21.98 -2.85 -20.58
C VAL A 158 -23.49 -3.17 -20.64
N GLY A 159 -24.14 -3.31 -19.48
CA GLY A 159 -25.57 -3.64 -19.41
C GLY A 159 -26.49 -2.58 -20.01
N LEU A 160 -26.10 -1.31 -19.94
CA LEU A 160 -26.85 -0.18 -20.51
C LEU A 160 -26.41 0.21 -21.93
N ALA A 161 -25.49 -0.55 -22.54
CA ALA A 161 -24.92 -0.26 -23.86
C ALA A 161 -24.43 1.20 -24.01
N LEU A 162 -23.82 1.74 -22.96
CA LEU A 162 -23.23 3.09 -23.00
C LEU A 162 -22.05 3.12 -23.97
N PRO A 163 -21.73 4.29 -24.56
CA PRO A 163 -20.57 4.42 -25.44
C PRO A 163 -19.30 3.92 -24.77
N ASN A 164 -18.46 3.23 -25.56
CA ASN A 164 -17.13 2.84 -25.15
C ASN A 164 -16.37 4.09 -24.70
N GLY A 165 -15.89 4.05 -23.47
CA GLY A 165 -15.20 5.14 -22.82
C GLY A 165 -14.21 4.59 -21.80
N ARG A 166 -13.39 5.48 -21.24
CA ARG A 166 -12.51 5.10 -20.14
C ARG A 166 -13.36 4.64 -18.95
N PRO A 167 -12.96 3.58 -18.22
CA PRO A 167 -13.63 3.21 -16.99
C PRO A 167 -13.67 4.40 -16.01
N GLU A 168 -14.79 4.57 -15.33
CA GLU A 168 -15.02 5.68 -14.38
C GLU A 168 -14.71 5.29 -12.93
N THR A 169 -14.37 4.02 -12.71
CA THR A 169 -14.20 3.36 -11.43
C THR A 169 -12.84 2.65 -11.36
N SER A 170 -12.35 2.44 -10.14
CA SER A 170 -11.22 1.55 -9.85
C SER A 170 -11.73 0.22 -9.29
N LEU A 171 -10.97 -0.85 -9.51
CA LEU A 171 -11.26 -2.16 -8.93
C LEU A 171 -10.56 -2.30 -7.58
N LEU A 172 -11.33 -2.51 -6.52
CA LEU A 172 -10.84 -2.83 -5.19
C LEU A 172 -11.07 -4.31 -4.89
N GLN A 173 -10.04 -4.98 -4.39
CA GLN A 173 -10.13 -6.35 -3.91
C GLN A 173 -9.48 -6.50 -2.55
N ILE A 174 -10.08 -7.37 -1.73
CA ILE A 174 -9.55 -7.82 -0.45
C ILE A 174 -9.53 -9.34 -0.49
N PHE A 175 -8.37 -9.93 -0.21
CA PHE A 175 -8.16 -11.37 -0.20
C PHE A 175 -7.70 -11.80 1.20
N ALA A 176 -8.48 -12.65 1.88
CA ALA A 176 -8.11 -13.23 3.17
C ALA A 176 -7.47 -14.63 3.03
N ASP A 177 -7.37 -15.14 1.81
CA ASP A 177 -6.85 -16.47 1.45
C ASP A 177 -5.42 -16.43 0.84
N VAL A 178 -4.87 -15.24 0.61
CA VAL A 178 -3.52 -15.05 0.08
C VAL A 178 -2.53 -14.88 1.23
N GLU A 179 -1.60 -15.83 1.35
CA GLU A 179 -0.52 -15.78 2.33
C GLU A 179 0.60 -14.81 1.92
N HIS A 180 1.07 -14.01 2.87
CA HIS A 180 2.29 -13.23 2.73
C HIS A 180 3.52 -14.14 2.95
N PRO A 181 4.54 -14.10 2.07
CA PRO A 181 5.70 -14.99 2.16
C PRO A 181 6.43 -14.96 3.52
N GLU A 182 6.47 -13.79 4.16
CA GLU A 182 7.18 -13.58 5.43
C GLU A 182 6.28 -13.61 6.67
N PHE A 183 4.97 -13.35 6.51
CA PHE A 183 4.07 -13.10 7.64
C PHE A 183 2.88 -14.03 7.70
N GLY A 184 2.78 -15.01 6.77
CA GLY A 184 1.70 -15.98 6.71
C GLY A 184 0.35 -15.34 6.38
N HIS A 185 -0.70 -15.81 7.01
CA HIS A 185 -2.07 -15.38 6.73
C HIS A 185 -2.38 -13.96 7.22
N GLY A 186 -3.24 -13.28 6.48
CA GLY A 186 -3.72 -11.93 6.77
C GLY A 186 -4.78 -11.52 5.75
N ALA A 187 -4.84 -10.22 5.43
CA ALA A 187 -5.65 -9.71 4.34
C ALA A 187 -4.81 -8.87 3.38
N LEU A 188 -4.76 -9.26 2.10
CA LEU A 188 -4.19 -8.46 1.02
C LEU A 188 -5.27 -7.54 0.45
N VAL A 189 -5.03 -6.24 0.51
CA VAL A 189 -5.86 -5.19 -0.09
C VAL A 189 -5.19 -4.68 -1.34
N THR A 190 -5.88 -4.72 -2.47
CA THR A 190 -5.38 -4.26 -3.76
C THR A 190 -6.38 -3.31 -4.41
N LEU A 191 -5.95 -2.07 -4.68
CA LEU A 191 -6.70 -1.09 -5.47
C LEU A 191 -6.03 -0.92 -6.84
N ARG A 192 -6.80 -1.09 -7.91
CA ARG A 192 -6.34 -0.91 -9.29
C ARG A 192 -7.11 0.21 -9.98
N PRO A 193 -6.46 1.35 -10.26
CA PRO A 193 -7.00 2.39 -11.13
C PRO A 193 -7.22 1.90 -12.56
N ALA A 194 -7.98 2.68 -13.34
CA ALA A 194 -8.32 2.36 -14.71
C ALA A 194 -7.22 2.74 -15.72
N GLU A 195 -6.24 3.53 -15.27
CA GLU A 195 -5.14 4.04 -16.08
C GLU A 195 -4.18 2.94 -16.54
N THR A 196 -3.70 3.13 -17.76
CA THR A 196 -2.59 2.37 -18.32
C THR A 196 -1.47 3.32 -18.73
N TYR A 197 -0.23 2.88 -18.61
CA TYR A 197 0.97 3.63 -18.97
C TYR A 197 1.83 2.83 -19.93
N GLU A 198 2.88 3.43 -20.48
CA GLU A 198 3.94 2.63 -21.10
C GLU A 198 4.69 1.83 -20.01
N PRO A 199 5.09 0.56 -20.26
CA PRO A 199 5.66 -0.29 -19.22
C PRO A 199 6.91 0.26 -18.51
N ASP A 200 7.71 1.06 -19.21
CA ASP A 200 8.90 1.74 -18.68
C ASP A 200 8.56 2.93 -17.76
N GLN A 201 7.36 3.49 -17.86
CA GLN A 201 6.90 4.59 -17.00
C GLN A 201 6.34 4.09 -15.67
N VAL A 202 5.86 2.84 -15.60
CA VAL A 202 5.15 2.28 -14.46
C VAL A 202 5.93 2.42 -13.13
N PRO A 203 7.24 2.12 -13.05
CA PRO A 203 7.99 2.29 -11.81
C PRO A 203 8.07 3.75 -11.35
N ALA A 204 8.33 4.68 -12.28
CA ALA A 204 8.40 6.11 -11.99
C ALA A 204 7.05 6.64 -11.50
N VAL A 205 5.95 6.25 -12.16
CA VAL A 205 4.57 6.59 -11.77
C VAL A 205 4.27 6.06 -10.36
N ALA A 206 4.58 4.80 -10.07
CA ALA A 206 4.36 4.21 -8.74
C ALA A 206 5.13 4.98 -7.65
N ASN A 207 6.40 5.30 -7.88
CA ASN A 207 7.20 6.07 -6.92
C ASN A 207 6.64 7.49 -6.73
N GLN A 208 6.22 8.18 -7.80
CA GLN A 208 5.60 9.50 -7.73
C GLN A 208 4.31 9.49 -6.91
N LEU A 209 3.47 8.46 -7.05
CA LEU A 209 2.25 8.31 -6.26
C LEU A 209 2.58 8.11 -4.77
N ASN A 210 3.54 7.24 -4.44
CA ASN A 210 3.99 7.07 -3.06
C ASN A 210 4.53 8.38 -2.47
N LEU A 211 5.35 9.12 -3.23
CA LEU A 211 5.88 10.41 -2.80
C LEU A 211 4.77 11.45 -2.61
N ALA A 212 3.74 11.45 -3.47
CA ALA A 212 2.58 12.33 -3.31
C ALA A 212 1.78 12.00 -2.04
N GLU A 213 1.55 10.72 -1.75
CA GLU A 213 0.86 10.30 -0.51
C GLU A 213 1.69 10.60 0.74
N LEU A 214 3.01 10.40 0.69
CA LEU A 214 3.93 10.75 1.78
C LEU A 214 3.83 12.23 2.15
N ASN A 215 3.73 13.10 1.14
CA ASN A 215 3.60 14.55 1.32
C ASN A 215 2.17 15.01 1.69
N GLY A 216 1.23 14.08 1.91
CA GLY A 216 -0.14 14.40 2.32
C GLY A 216 -1.04 14.89 1.19
N ASN A 217 -0.65 14.68 -0.08
CA ASN A 217 -1.47 15.10 -1.22
C ASN A 217 -2.69 14.19 -1.44
N ALA A 218 -2.66 12.97 -0.90
CA ALA A 218 -3.83 12.11 -0.81
C ALA A 218 -4.59 12.36 0.50
N ARG A 219 -5.92 12.38 0.44
CA ARG A 219 -6.78 12.46 1.63
C ARG A 219 -6.94 11.10 2.33
N SER A 220 -5.90 10.27 2.29
CA SER A 220 -5.90 8.88 2.75
C SER A 220 -4.59 8.56 3.49
N ASN A 221 -4.57 7.43 4.21
CA ASN A 221 -3.41 6.95 4.95
C ASN A 221 -2.46 6.19 4.03
N LEU A 222 -1.16 6.49 4.03
CA LEU A 222 -0.15 5.68 3.35
C LEU A 222 0.21 4.47 4.21
N VAL A 223 -0.60 3.41 4.13
CA VAL A 223 -0.42 2.15 4.89
C VAL A 223 -0.41 0.99 3.90
N GLY A 224 0.67 0.94 3.12
CA GLY A 224 0.84 0.14 1.91
C GLY A 224 1.58 0.97 0.86
N ALA A 225 1.68 0.47 -0.36
CA ALA A 225 2.45 1.10 -1.42
C ALA A 225 1.80 0.99 -2.81
N TRP A 226 1.96 2.05 -3.60
CA TRP A 226 1.84 1.98 -5.04
C TRP A 226 3.02 1.20 -5.62
N CYS A 227 2.71 0.26 -6.51
CA CYS A 227 3.67 -0.61 -7.16
C CYS A 227 3.19 -0.97 -8.58
N PRO A 228 4.06 -1.56 -9.42
CA PRO A 228 3.63 -2.21 -10.65
C PRO A 228 2.61 -3.30 -10.31
N ASP A 229 1.49 -3.34 -11.03
CA ASP A 229 0.44 -4.33 -10.76
C ASP A 229 0.96 -5.76 -10.96
N PRO A 230 1.09 -6.58 -9.90
CA PRO A 230 1.63 -7.94 -10.01
C PRO A 230 0.74 -8.87 -10.83
N THR A 231 -0.54 -8.51 -10.99
CA THR A 231 -1.55 -9.34 -11.68
C THR A 231 -1.67 -8.99 -13.16
N ASN A 232 -1.10 -7.86 -13.60
CA ASN A 232 -1.17 -7.42 -14.99
C ASN A 232 0.02 -7.96 -15.80
N SER A 233 -0.24 -8.94 -16.67
CA SER A 233 0.78 -9.55 -17.52
C SER A 233 1.40 -8.58 -18.54
N LYS A 234 0.73 -7.49 -18.89
CA LYS A 234 1.23 -6.44 -19.80
C LYS A 234 2.14 -5.44 -19.09
N ARG A 235 2.23 -5.50 -17.75
CA ARG A 235 3.08 -4.64 -16.90
C ARG A 235 2.89 -3.14 -17.19
N ASN A 236 1.66 -2.76 -17.48
CA ASN A 236 1.32 -1.42 -17.95
C ASN A 236 0.33 -0.69 -17.03
N THR A 237 0.13 -1.20 -15.82
CA THR A 237 -0.76 -0.62 -14.80
C THR A 237 -0.04 -0.55 -13.46
N VAL A 238 -0.50 0.37 -12.62
CA VAL A 238 -0.09 0.46 -11.20
C VAL A 238 -1.21 -0.10 -10.33
N ALA A 239 -0.84 -0.59 -9.15
CA ALA A 239 -1.76 -0.99 -8.10
C ALA A 239 -1.28 -0.44 -6.76
N PHE A 240 -2.20 -0.07 -5.88
CA PHE A 240 -1.90 0.13 -4.48
C PHE A 240 -2.12 -1.18 -3.74
N ASN A 241 -1.09 -1.70 -3.09
CA ASN A 241 -1.13 -2.92 -2.30
C ASN A 241 -0.87 -2.62 -0.82
N ALA A 242 -1.63 -3.26 0.05
CA ALA A 242 -1.37 -3.31 1.48
C ALA A 242 -1.65 -4.71 1.98
N PHE A 243 -0.79 -5.23 2.85
CA PHE A 243 -1.02 -6.48 3.54
C PHE A 243 -1.22 -6.21 5.03
N LEU A 244 -2.38 -6.63 5.55
CA LEU A 244 -2.75 -6.52 6.96
C LEU A 244 -2.48 -7.87 7.62
N PRO A 245 -1.47 -7.99 8.50
CA PRO A 245 -1.22 -9.24 9.20
C PRO A 245 -2.38 -9.61 10.13
N SER A 246 -2.61 -10.90 10.36
CA SER A 246 -3.75 -11.39 11.15
C SER A 246 -3.85 -10.83 12.58
N ILE A 247 -2.75 -10.35 13.17
CA ILE A 247 -2.77 -9.69 14.48
C ILE A 247 -3.56 -8.36 14.49
N LEU A 248 -3.80 -7.78 13.30
CA LEU A 248 -4.63 -6.59 13.11
C LEU A 248 -6.10 -6.92 12.84
N ALA A 249 -6.51 -8.20 12.89
CA ALA A 249 -7.89 -8.60 12.68
C ALA A 249 -8.78 -8.10 13.83
N GLU A 250 -9.49 -7.02 13.56
CA GLU A 250 -10.48 -6.41 14.44
C GLU A 250 -11.67 -5.93 13.61
N PRO A 251 -12.88 -5.81 14.22
CA PRO A 251 -14.03 -5.21 13.56
C PRO A 251 -13.71 -3.81 12.99
N ALA A 252 -14.36 -3.44 11.89
CA ALA A 252 -14.17 -2.17 11.18
C ALA A 252 -12.83 -1.99 10.44
N VAL A 253 -11.81 -2.85 10.64
CA VAL A 253 -10.51 -2.67 9.97
C VAL A 253 -10.65 -2.80 8.45
N LEU A 254 -11.36 -3.82 7.95
CA LEU A 254 -11.56 -4.01 6.52
C LEU A 254 -12.49 -2.95 5.93
N GLU A 255 -13.51 -2.54 6.68
CA GLU A 255 -14.43 -1.48 6.30
C GLU A 255 -13.68 -0.14 6.10
N ASN A 256 -12.79 0.18 7.04
CA ASN A 256 -11.93 1.34 6.94
C ASN A 256 -11.01 1.25 5.72
N GLN A 257 -10.49 0.07 5.39
CA GLN A 257 -9.71 -0.11 4.16
C GLN A 257 -10.54 0.19 2.93
N VAL A 258 -11.77 -0.31 2.81
CA VAL A 258 -12.66 0.02 1.69
C VAL A 258 -12.85 1.53 1.55
N ILE A 259 -13.09 2.22 2.67
CA ILE A 259 -13.24 3.69 2.69
C ILE A 259 -11.95 4.39 2.26
N PHE A 260 -10.79 4.00 2.79
CA PHE A 260 -9.50 4.60 2.43
C PHE A 260 -9.14 4.40 0.97
N GLN A 261 -9.44 3.22 0.42
CA GLN A 261 -9.19 2.93 -0.99
C GLN A 261 -10.16 3.69 -1.91
N ALA A 262 -11.43 3.85 -1.51
CA ALA A 262 -12.37 4.70 -2.24
C ALA A 262 -11.94 6.17 -2.25
N VAL A 263 -11.47 6.71 -1.12
CA VAL A 263 -10.93 8.08 -1.05
C VAL A 263 -9.66 8.22 -1.87
N ARG A 264 -8.73 7.25 -1.78
CA ARG A 264 -7.50 7.20 -2.58
C ARG A 264 -7.81 7.20 -4.07
N SER A 265 -8.70 6.33 -4.53
CA SER A 265 -9.14 6.24 -5.93
C SER A 265 -9.66 7.59 -6.43
N ARG A 266 -10.58 8.23 -5.70
CA ARG A 266 -11.10 9.56 -6.08
C ARG A 266 -10.04 10.65 -6.05
N SER A 267 -9.15 10.66 -5.06
CA SER A 267 -8.03 11.62 -5.01
C SER A 267 -7.16 11.50 -6.25
N TYR A 268 -6.86 10.28 -6.68
CA TYR A 268 -6.07 10.05 -7.89
C TYR A 268 -6.84 10.47 -9.16
N GLY A 269 -8.09 10.03 -9.30
CA GLY A 269 -8.93 10.35 -10.47
C GLY A 269 -9.24 11.85 -10.61
N ALA A 270 -9.43 12.56 -9.51
CA ALA A 270 -9.68 14.01 -9.51
C ALA A 270 -8.48 14.82 -9.99
N THR A 271 -7.26 14.30 -9.84
CA THR A 271 -6.08 14.95 -10.42
C THR A 271 -5.92 14.65 -11.91
N GLY A 272 -6.67 13.72 -12.50
CA GLY A 272 -6.49 13.30 -13.89
C GLY A 272 -5.08 12.76 -14.17
N GLY A 273 -4.40 12.25 -13.12
CA GLY A 273 -2.99 11.92 -13.18
C GLY A 273 -2.06 13.13 -13.18
N ALA A 274 -2.50 14.34 -12.79
CA ALA A 274 -1.67 15.55 -12.80
C ALA A 274 -0.46 15.50 -11.86
N PHE A 275 -0.42 14.57 -10.90
CA PHE A 275 0.81 14.21 -10.16
C PHE A 275 1.94 13.70 -11.08
N LEU A 276 1.59 13.29 -12.31
CA LEU A 276 2.48 12.70 -13.32
C LEU A 276 2.89 13.70 -14.41
N SER A 277 2.38 14.94 -14.37
CA SER A 277 2.67 16.00 -15.36
C SER A 277 3.57 17.11 -14.83
N ALA A 278 4.16 16.95 -13.65
CA ALA A 278 5.29 17.80 -13.26
C ALA A 278 6.53 17.29 -14.02
N GLU A 279 6.90 18.00 -15.09
CA GLU A 279 8.15 17.83 -15.82
C GLU A 279 9.33 17.71 -14.86
N GLY A 280 10.25 16.79 -15.20
CA GLY A 280 11.51 16.55 -14.49
C GLY A 280 12.53 17.68 -14.64
#